data_AF-A0A2E8X731-F1
#
_entry.id   AF-A0A2E8X731-F1
#
_cell.length_a   1.000
_cell.length_b   1.000
_cell.length_c   1.000
_cell.angle_alpha   90.00
_cell.angle_beta   90.00
_cell.angle_gamma   90.00
#
_symmetry.space_group_name_H-M   'P 1'
#
loop_
_entity.id
_entity.type
_entity.pdbx_description
1 polymer ?
#
loop_
_entity_poly.entity_id
_entity_poly.type
_entity_poly.pdbx_seq_one_letter_code
_entity_poly.pdbx_strand_id
1 'polypeptide(L)'
;MYCEITTLKIKGYKLKITDRITKIVVGENEPDPFKYGGVYPPNVYLVRGKNRSVFIDTAHGKPEEIQAHISVWESEGNPEMAGIILTHRHSDHIGGAQALS
;
A
#
# COMPACT_ATOMS: atom_id res chain seq x y z
N MET A 1 -15.97 4.37 -25.83
CA MET A 1 -15.26 3.47 -24.90
C MET A 1 -15.44 4.04 -23.51
N TYR A 2 -16.47 3.58 -22.80
CA TYR A 2 -16.72 4.04 -21.43
C TYR A 2 -15.76 3.28 -20.51
N CYS A 3 -14.84 4.00 -19.88
CA CYS A 3 -14.09 3.47 -18.76
C CYS A 3 -15.10 3.35 -17.61
N GLU A 4 -15.57 2.14 -17.32
CA GLU A 4 -16.34 1.90 -16.11
C GLU A 4 -15.45 2.28 -14.93
N ILE A 5 -15.75 3.43 -14.32
CA ILE A 5 -15.13 3.82 -13.06
C ILE A 5 -15.70 2.85 -12.02
N THR A 6 -15.04 1.70 -11.85
CA THR A 6 -15.39 0.75 -10.80
C THR A 6 -15.27 1.50 -9.48
N THR A 7 -16.39 1.68 -8.77
CA THR A 7 -16.38 2.29 -7.44
C THR A 7 -15.65 1.34 -6.49
N LEU A 8 -14.36 1.56 -6.28
CA LEU A 8 -13.54 0.75 -5.41
C LEU A 8 -13.95 1.04 -3.95
N LYS A 9 -14.53 0.06 -3.26
CA LYS A 9 -14.90 0.19 -1.84
C LYS A 9 -13.66 0.07 -0.97
N ILE A 10 -13.34 1.13 -0.23
CA ILE A 10 -12.37 1.09 0.86
C ILE A 10 -12.99 0.29 2.01
N LYS A 11 -12.29 -0.74 2.51
CA LYS A 11 -12.66 -1.46 3.73
C LYS A 11 -11.47 -1.45 4.68
N GLY A 12 -11.47 -0.55 5.66
CA GLY A 12 -10.30 -0.32 6.51
C GLY A 12 -9.10 0.14 5.67
N TYR A 13 -7.95 -0.52 5.84
CA TYR A 13 -6.70 -0.16 5.17
C TYR A 13 -6.52 -0.74 3.77
N LYS A 14 -7.56 -1.32 3.14
CA LYS A 14 -7.41 -1.98 1.84
C LYS A 14 -8.39 -1.57 0.78
N LEU A 15 -7.86 -1.53 -0.45
CA LEU A 15 -8.58 -1.36 -1.69
C LEU A 15 -8.17 -2.49 -2.64
N LYS A 16 -9.08 -3.44 -2.89
CA LYS A 16 -8.82 -4.56 -3.80
C LYS A 16 -8.91 -4.07 -5.24
N ILE A 17 -7.80 -4.14 -5.99
CA ILE A 17 -7.75 -3.75 -7.41
C ILE A 17 -8.03 -4.98 -8.29
N THR A 18 -7.36 -6.09 -8.01
CA THR A 18 -7.59 -7.40 -8.64
C THR A 18 -7.50 -8.50 -7.58
N ASP A 19 -7.66 -9.76 -7.95
CA ASP A 19 -7.41 -10.88 -7.04
C ASP A 19 -5.96 -10.94 -6.52
N ARG A 20 -5.02 -10.31 -7.22
CA ARG A 20 -3.58 -10.38 -6.89
C ARG A 20 -2.98 -9.04 -6.48
N ILE A 21 -3.71 -7.94 -6.64
CA ILE A 21 -3.21 -6.59 -6.37
C ILE A 21 -4.16 -5.93 -5.39
N THR A 22 -3.63 -5.60 -4.22
CA THR A 22 -4.33 -4.82 -3.20
C THR A 22 -3.55 -3.53 -2.97
N LYS A 23 -4.21 -2.39 -3.17
CA LYS A 23 -3.68 -1.11 -2.71
C LYS A 23 -3.91 -1.01 -1.20
N ILE A 24 -2.86 -0.68 -0.47
CA ILE A 24 -2.89 -0.37 0.95
C ILE A 24 -3.21 1.11 1.08
N VAL A 25 -4.29 1.41 1.80
CA VAL A 25 -4.72 2.78 2.08
C VAL A 25 -3.92 3.27 3.27
N VAL A 26 -3.02 4.21 3.01
CA VAL A 26 -2.25 4.95 4.02
C VAL A 26 -2.81 6.37 4.09
N GLY A 27 -3.04 6.87 5.30
CA GLY A 27 -3.74 8.14 5.52
C GLY A 27 -5.22 8.12 5.14
N GLU A 28 -5.85 9.28 5.21
CA GLU A 28 -7.16 9.51 4.59
C GLU A 28 -6.90 9.65 3.09
N ASN A 29 -7.57 8.88 2.23
CA ASN A 29 -7.35 8.85 0.77
C ASN A 29 -7.88 10.13 0.08
N GLU A 30 -7.55 11.28 0.68
CA GLU A 30 -7.89 12.64 0.32
C GLU A 30 -6.58 13.44 0.23
N PRO A 31 -6.50 14.47 -0.63
CA PRO A 31 -5.33 15.31 -0.72
C PRO A 31 -5.14 16.10 0.58
N ASP A 32 -3.93 16.07 1.14
CA ASP A 32 -3.57 16.87 2.32
C ASP A 32 -2.43 17.84 1.96
N PRO A 33 -2.73 19.15 1.84
CA PRO A 33 -1.76 20.15 1.47
C PRO A 33 -0.61 20.34 2.46
N PHE A 34 -0.80 19.95 3.72
CA PHE A 34 0.18 20.12 4.77
C PHE A 34 1.01 18.85 5.01
N LYS A 35 0.48 17.68 4.65
CA LYS A 35 1.09 16.38 4.96
C LYS A 35 1.83 15.74 3.78
N TYR A 36 1.38 16.00 2.55
CA TYR A 36 1.96 15.44 1.32
C TYR A 36 2.36 16.50 0.30
N GLY A 37 2.43 17.78 0.69
CA GLY A 37 2.79 18.88 -0.22
C GLY A 37 1.72 19.24 -1.25
N GLY A 38 0.44 18.99 -0.96
CA GLY A 38 -0.67 19.26 -1.88
C GLY A 38 -1.14 18.04 -2.68
N VAL A 39 -0.56 16.87 -2.42
CA VAL A 39 -0.82 15.64 -3.18
C VAL A 39 -1.57 14.61 -2.32
N TYR A 40 -1.97 13.51 -2.94
CA TYR A 40 -2.54 12.35 -2.26
C TYR A 40 -1.48 11.59 -1.46
N PRO A 41 -1.89 10.80 -0.44
CA PRO A 41 -1.00 9.85 0.20
C PRO A 41 -0.31 8.91 -0.81
N PRO A 42 0.90 8.42 -0.51
CA PRO A 42 1.62 7.53 -1.42
C PRO A 42 0.83 6.24 -1.65
N ASN A 43 0.80 5.77 -2.90
CA ASN A 43 0.17 4.49 -3.22
C ASN A 43 1.12 3.35 -2.87
N VAL A 44 0.72 2.52 -1.92
CA VAL A 44 1.44 1.29 -1.56
C VAL A 44 0.64 0.08 -2.01
N TYR A 45 1.32 -0.95 -2.52
CA TYR A 45 0.67 -2.16 -3.01
C TYR A 45 1.23 -3.43 -2.39
N LEU A 46 0.35 -4.37 -2.06
CA LEU A 46 0.68 -5.77 -1.87
C LEU A 46 0.34 -6.53 -3.15
N VAL A 47 1.36 -7.09 -3.80
CA VAL A 47 1.21 -7.91 -5.01
C VAL A 47 1.46 -9.36 -4.66
N ARG A 48 0.50 -10.23 -4.96
CA ARG A 48 0.53 -11.66 -4.61
C ARG A 48 0.71 -12.55 -5.83
N GLY A 49 1.69 -13.44 -5.75
CA GLY A 49 1.83 -14.63 -6.57
C GLY A 49 1.05 -15.80 -5.97
N LYS A 50 1.44 -17.03 -6.31
CA LYS A 50 0.78 -18.24 -5.80
C LYS A 50 1.04 -18.45 -4.31
N ASN A 51 2.30 -18.32 -3.89
CA ASN A 51 2.76 -18.60 -2.52
C ASN A 51 3.57 -17.45 -1.91
N ARG A 52 3.91 -16.44 -2.73
CA ARG A 52 4.80 -15.35 -2.34
C ARG A 52 4.18 -14.00 -2.69
N SER A 53 4.62 -12.95 -2.04
CA SER A 53 4.19 -11.58 -2.30
C SER A 53 5.34 -10.59 -2.27
N VAL A 54 5.10 -9.42 -2.84
CA VAL A 54 6.00 -8.27 -2.72
C VAL A 54 5.20 -7.05 -2.29
N PHE A 55 5.84 -6.19 -1.49
CA PHE A 55 5.37 -4.82 -1.33
C PHE A 55 5.97 -3.96 -2.44
N ILE A 56 5.17 -3.02 -2.95
CA ILE A 56 5.65 -1.93 -3.80
C ILE A 56 5.48 -0.64 -3.00
N ASP A 57 6.59 -0.01 -2.65
CA ASP A 57 6.73 1.11 -1.71
C ASP A 57 6.24 0.80 -0.28
N THR A 58 6.53 1.71 0.66
CA THR A 58 6.39 1.46 2.11
C THR A 58 5.90 2.67 2.92
N ALA A 59 5.35 3.69 2.25
CA ALA A 59 4.92 4.94 2.88
C ALA A 59 6.06 5.64 3.67
N HIS A 60 5.70 6.43 4.69
CA HIS A 60 6.65 7.20 5.51
C HIS A 60 7.24 6.41 6.68
N GLY A 61 6.80 5.17 6.89
CA GLY A 61 7.23 4.33 8.00
C GLY A 61 6.63 4.71 9.36
N LYS A 62 5.51 5.43 9.37
CA LYS A 62 4.82 5.75 10.63
C LYS A 62 4.20 4.48 11.23
N PRO A 63 4.12 4.34 12.56
CA PRO A 63 3.60 3.13 13.20
C PRO A 63 2.22 2.69 12.68
N GLU A 64 1.31 3.64 12.45
CA GLU A 64 -0.02 3.38 11.90
C GLU A 64 0.03 2.89 10.44
N GLU A 65 0.99 3.38 9.66
CA GLU A 65 1.21 2.91 8.30
C GLU A 65 1.74 1.48 8.34
N ILE A 66 2.78 1.20 9.13
CA ILE A 66 3.33 -0.16 9.29
C ILE A 66 2.23 -1.15 9.70
N GLN A 67 1.41 -0.77 10.68
CA GLN A 67 0.27 -1.59 11.10
C GLN A 67 -0.72 -1.85 9.96
N ALA A 68 -1.00 -0.84 9.12
CA ALA A 68 -1.83 -1.02 7.93
C ALA A 68 -1.23 -2.04 6.94
N HIS A 69 0.08 -2.01 6.70
CA HIS A 69 0.75 -2.97 5.82
C HIS A 69 0.62 -4.40 6.36
N ILE A 70 0.93 -4.59 7.65
CA ILE A 70 0.84 -5.89 8.33
C ILE A 70 -0.60 -6.41 8.29
N SER A 71 -1.58 -5.58 8.67
CA SER A 71 -2.98 -6.01 8.69
C SER A 71 -3.52 -6.37 7.30
N VAL A 72 -3.06 -5.69 6.24
CA VAL A 72 -3.43 -6.10 4.87
C VAL A 72 -2.79 -7.43 4.51
N TRP A 73 -1.49 -7.61 4.77
CA TRP A 73 -0.76 -8.86 4.52
C TRP A 73 -1.39 -10.06 5.26
N GLU A 74 -1.74 -9.88 6.55
CA GLU A 74 -2.48 -10.85 7.35
C GLU A 74 -3.84 -11.18 6.78
N SER A 75 -4.62 -10.15 6.38
CA SER A 75 -5.94 -10.36 5.80
C SER A 75 -5.90 -11.11 4.45
N GLU A 76 -4.74 -11.16 3.81
CA GLU A 76 -4.51 -11.84 2.55
C GLU A 76 -3.83 -13.22 2.71
N GLY A 77 -3.73 -13.70 3.96
CA GLY A 77 -3.30 -15.07 4.29
C GLY A 77 -1.82 -15.22 4.62
N ASN A 78 -1.11 -14.14 4.92
CA ASN A 78 0.32 -14.15 5.24
C ASN A 78 1.21 -14.86 4.20
N PRO A 79 1.10 -14.54 2.89
CA PRO A 79 1.99 -15.10 1.88
C PRO A 79 3.45 -14.78 2.19
N GLU A 80 4.37 -15.68 1.81
CA GLU A 80 5.81 -15.47 2.02
C GLU A 80 6.27 -14.19 1.32
N MET A 81 6.95 -13.30 2.04
CA MET A 81 7.49 -12.08 1.44
C MET A 81 8.73 -12.40 0.60
N ALA A 82 8.62 -12.19 -0.71
CA ALA A 82 9.75 -12.31 -1.64
C ALA A 82 10.65 -11.07 -1.64
N GLY A 83 10.14 -9.93 -1.19
CA GLY A 83 10.90 -8.70 -1.04
C GLY A 83 10.03 -7.45 -1.06
N ILE A 84 10.71 -6.30 -1.04
CA ILE A 84 10.14 -4.96 -1.12
C ILE A 84 10.75 -4.29 -2.35
N ILE A 85 9.89 -3.76 -3.24
CA ILE A 85 10.29 -2.98 -4.40
C ILE A 85 10.07 -1.51 -4.06
N LEU A 86 11.14 -0.73 -4.07
CA LEU A 86 11.09 0.72 -3.84
C LEU A 86 11.19 1.43 -5.19
N THR A 87 10.20 2.25 -5.51
CA THR A 87 10.14 2.94 -6.81
C THR A 87 11.21 4.01 -6.94
N HIS A 88 11.45 4.78 -5.88
CA HIS A 88 12.50 5.81 -5.81
C HIS A 88 12.82 6.18 -4.35
N ARG A 89 13.77 7.10 -4.17
CA ARG A 89 14.41 7.43 -2.88
C ARG A 89 13.62 8.36 -1.94
N HIS A 90 12.43 8.83 -2.31
CA HIS A 90 11.71 9.77 -1.45
C HIS A 90 11.16 9.07 -0.19
N SER A 91 11.08 9.82 0.91
CA SER A 91 10.77 9.29 2.24
C SER A 91 9.38 8.65 2.32
N ASP A 92 8.44 9.12 1.51
CA ASP A 92 7.08 8.60 1.36
C ASP A 92 6.99 7.28 0.58
N HIS A 93 8.12 6.78 0.07
CA HIS A 93 8.22 5.48 -0.61
C HIS A 93 9.11 4.49 0.17
N ILE A 94 10.18 4.98 0.80
CA ILE A 94 11.19 4.13 1.45
C ILE A 94 11.06 4.06 2.98
N GLY A 95 10.23 4.91 3.58
CA GLY A 95 10.25 5.16 5.02
C GLY A 95 9.96 3.92 5.87
N GLY A 96 9.12 3.01 5.39
CA GLY A 96 8.76 1.77 6.09
C GLY A 96 9.62 0.56 5.76
N ALA A 97 10.58 0.67 4.84
CA ALA A 97 11.31 -0.49 4.31
C ALA A 97 12.02 -1.32 5.37
N GLN A 98 12.66 -0.67 6.35
CA GLN A 98 13.39 -1.37 7.42
C GLN A 98 12.47 -2.10 8.40
N ALA A 99 11.24 -1.63 8.60
CA ALA A 99 10.28 -2.24 9.52
C ALA A 99 9.53 -3.41 8.88
N LEU A 100 9.47 -3.47 7.55
CA LEU A 100 8.77 -4.50 6.78
C LEU A 100 9.71 -5.58 6.21
N SER A 101 11.02 -5.42 6.37
CA SER A 101 12.06 -6.34 5.87
C SER A 101 12.30 -7.52 6.80
#